data_AF-A0AA89AFJ7-F1
#
_entry.id   AF-A0AA89AFJ7-F1
#
_cell.length_a   1.000
_cell.length_b   1.000
_cell.length_c   1.000
_cell.angle_alpha   90.00
_cell.angle_beta   90.00
_cell.angle_gamma   90.00
#
_symmetry.space_group_name_H-M   'P 1'
#
loop_
_entity.id
_entity.type
_entity.pdbx_description
1 polymer ?
#
loop_
_entity_poly.entity_id
_entity_poly.type
_entity_poly.pdbx_seq_one_letter_code
_entity_poly.pdbx_strand_id
1 'polypeptide(L)'
;MEPKLISDVLMKNHIFKKLDPNPVHALVVTGLSNYENEKWAKHRKIVNPAFYLEKLKLSFPLPYSPLQLSLSLTHTHTKDMLPTMYLSCSEMVSEWQMLVSKQGSCELDVWPYLQSYEQGRRIFQLQRQQAELAHHLLQSFYIPGWRFLPSKRIKRMKAIFREVQNCVRSIINKREEAREFGESSDDLLGMMLKYNLEEIKEHGNNKDA
;
A
#
# COMPACT_ATOMS: atom_id res chain seq x y z
N MET A 1 -16.95 -14.78 18.46
CA MET A 1 -17.72 -15.06 17.23
C MET A 1 -17.25 -16.40 16.69
N GLU A 2 -18.16 -17.31 16.33
CA GLU A 2 -17.75 -18.65 15.89
C GLU A 2 -17.06 -18.61 14.52
N PRO A 3 -15.97 -19.37 14.29
CA PRO A 3 -15.22 -19.34 13.03
C PRO A 3 -16.06 -19.61 11.79
N LYS A 4 -17.08 -20.48 11.90
CA LYS A 4 -18.00 -20.80 10.80
C LYS A 4 -18.82 -19.58 10.37
N LEU A 5 -19.30 -18.78 11.34
CA LEU A 5 -20.04 -17.55 11.05
C LEU A 5 -19.17 -16.50 10.36
N ILE A 6 -17.90 -16.38 10.77
CA ILE A 6 -16.95 -15.45 10.12
C ILE A 6 -16.74 -15.84 8.66
N SER A 7 -16.53 -17.14 8.40
CA SER A 7 -16.37 -17.67 7.04
C SER A 7 -17.60 -17.39 6.18
N ASP A 8 -18.80 -17.67 6.71
CA ASP A 8 -20.06 -17.45 5.99
C ASP A 8 -20.28 -15.99 5.63
N VAL A 9 -19.99 -15.06 6.56
CA VAL A 9 -20.12 -13.62 6.33
C VAL A 9 -19.15 -13.14 5.24
N LEU A 10 -17.89 -13.60 5.25
CA LEU A 10 -16.89 -13.20 4.26
C LEU A 10 -17.17 -13.78 2.86
N MET A 11 -17.69 -15.00 2.78
CA MET A 11 -18.02 -15.67 1.52
C MET A 11 -19.29 -15.10 0.87
N LYS A 12 -20.30 -14.76 1.68
CA LYS A 12 -21.59 -14.22 1.21
C LYS A 12 -21.55 -12.70 1.05
N ASN A 13 -20.49 -12.16 0.43
CA ASN A 13 -20.27 -10.71 0.24
C ASN A 13 -21.33 -10.01 -0.66
N HIS A 14 -22.17 -10.77 -1.35
CA HIS A 14 -23.33 -10.26 -2.09
C HIS A 14 -24.48 -9.91 -1.14
N ILE A 15 -24.60 -10.64 -0.01
CA ILE A 15 -25.58 -10.41 1.05
C ILE A 15 -25.01 -9.45 2.10
N PHE A 16 -23.78 -9.72 2.55
CA PHE A 16 -23.10 -8.90 3.55
C PHE A 16 -22.16 -7.92 2.86
N LYS A 17 -22.65 -6.71 2.63
CA LYS A 17 -21.84 -5.59 2.12
C LYS A 17 -21.04 -4.96 3.25
N LYS A 18 -19.89 -4.34 2.91
CA LYS A 18 -19.21 -3.46 3.86
C LYS A 18 -20.19 -2.38 4.29
N LEU A 19 -20.13 -2.03 5.57
CA LEU A 19 -20.89 -0.90 6.12
C LEU A 19 -20.58 0.35 5.31
N ASP A 20 -21.61 1.13 5.00
CA ASP A 20 -21.41 2.43 4.36
C ASP A 20 -20.48 3.26 5.25
N PRO A 21 -19.29 3.61 4.75
CA PRO A 21 -18.31 4.27 5.57
C PRO A 21 -18.84 5.64 5.97
N ASN A 22 -18.72 5.98 7.25
CA ASN A 22 -18.85 7.37 7.71
C ASN A 22 -18.06 8.28 6.75
N PRO A 23 -18.59 9.43 6.31
CA PRO A 23 -17.87 10.37 5.44
C PRO A 23 -16.43 10.70 5.87
N VAL A 24 -16.11 10.60 7.16
CA VAL A 24 -14.74 10.73 7.69
C VAL A 24 -13.86 9.53 7.30
N HIS A 25 -14.38 8.31 7.34
CA HIS A 25 -13.66 7.10 6.93
C HIS A 25 -13.22 7.18 5.46
N ALA A 26 -14.06 7.74 4.58
CA ALA A 26 -13.71 7.96 3.18
C ALA A 26 -12.54 8.93 2.95
N LEU A 27 -12.24 9.80 3.93
CA LEU A 27 -11.05 10.67 3.85
C LEU A 27 -9.78 9.88 4.19
N VAL A 28 -9.86 8.91 5.11
CA VAL A 28 -8.71 8.20 5.70
C VAL A 28 -8.32 6.98 4.88
N VAL A 29 -9.32 6.25 4.39
CA VAL A 29 -9.15 4.99 3.71
C VAL A 29 -9.80 5.13 2.33
N THR A 30 -9.07 4.82 1.27
CA THR A 30 -9.54 4.83 -0.12
C THR A 30 -9.02 3.61 -0.90
N GLY A 31 -9.61 3.33 -2.06
CA GLY A 31 -9.18 2.23 -2.92
C GLY A 31 -9.89 0.91 -2.61
N LEU A 32 -9.17 -0.22 -2.70
CA LEU A 32 -9.71 -1.58 -2.59
C LEU A 32 -10.50 -1.85 -1.31
N SER A 33 -10.14 -1.20 -0.21
CA SER A 33 -10.85 -1.28 1.07
C SER A 33 -12.28 -0.74 0.98
N ASN A 34 -12.54 0.29 0.17
CA ASN A 34 -13.87 0.91 0.02
C ASN A 34 -14.64 0.43 -1.22
N TYR A 35 -14.00 -0.27 -2.15
CA TYR A 35 -14.67 -0.76 -3.35
C TYR A 35 -15.45 -2.04 -3.06
N GLU A 36 -16.54 -2.20 -3.80
CA GLU A 36 -17.44 -3.34 -3.80
C GLU A 36 -17.63 -3.86 -5.23
N ASN A 37 -18.07 -5.11 -5.34
CA ASN A 37 -18.53 -5.73 -6.61
C ASN A 37 -17.51 -5.60 -7.76
N GLU A 38 -18.00 -5.26 -8.95
CA GLU A 38 -17.21 -5.10 -10.18
C GLU A 38 -16.07 -4.07 -10.03
N LYS A 39 -16.32 -2.97 -9.31
CA LYS A 39 -15.29 -1.94 -9.09
C LYS A 39 -14.11 -2.50 -8.29
N TRP A 40 -14.40 -3.33 -7.28
CA TRP A 40 -13.38 -4.04 -6.52
C TRP A 40 -12.67 -5.08 -7.38
N ALA A 41 -13.43 -5.90 -8.12
CA ALA A 41 -12.89 -6.96 -8.97
C ALA A 41 -11.90 -6.40 -10.00
N LYS A 42 -12.26 -5.30 -10.67
CA LYS A 42 -11.41 -4.60 -11.63
C LYS A 42 -10.11 -4.11 -11.01
N HIS A 43 -10.18 -3.35 -9.91
CA HIS A 43 -8.97 -2.83 -9.27
C HIS A 43 -8.10 -3.96 -8.69
N ARG A 44 -8.72 -5.04 -8.19
CA ARG A 44 -7.99 -6.20 -7.69
C ARG A 44 -7.26 -6.93 -8.81
N LYS A 45 -7.87 -7.07 -9.99
CA LYS A 45 -7.24 -7.66 -11.18
C LYS A 45 -5.95 -6.92 -11.56
N ILE A 46 -5.93 -5.59 -11.49
CA ILE A 46 -4.75 -4.76 -11.80
C ILE A 46 -3.63 -4.92 -10.77
N VAL A 47 -4.00 -5.02 -9.49
CA VAL A 47 -3.03 -5.07 -8.38
C VAL A 47 -2.46 -6.47 -8.17
N ASN A 48 -3.28 -7.51 -8.31
CA ASN A 48 -2.93 -8.90 -8.00
C ASN A 48 -1.60 -9.39 -8.60
N PRO A 49 -1.26 -9.13 -9.88
CA PRO A 49 -0.04 -9.66 -10.47
C PRO A 49 1.25 -9.21 -9.77
N ALA A 50 1.25 -8.02 -9.18
CA ALA A 50 2.40 -7.52 -8.42
C ALA A 50 2.60 -8.25 -7.09
N PHE A 51 1.59 -9.02 -6.63
CA PHE A 51 1.63 -9.82 -5.40
C PHE A 51 1.69 -11.33 -5.68
N TYR A 52 2.01 -11.74 -6.91
CA TYR A 52 2.30 -13.15 -7.18
C TYR A 52 3.58 -13.58 -6.48
N LEU A 53 3.59 -14.83 -6.00
CA LEU A 53 4.68 -15.37 -5.19
C LEU A 53 6.05 -15.21 -5.86
N GLU A 54 6.11 -15.35 -7.19
CA GLU A 54 7.32 -15.17 -8.00
C GLU A 54 7.87 -13.73 -7.93
N LYS A 55 6.97 -12.73 -7.89
CA LYS A 55 7.34 -11.30 -7.78
C LYS A 55 7.68 -10.92 -6.34
N LEU A 56 6.98 -11.51 -5.37
CA LEU A 56 7.25 -11.30 -3.95
C LEU A 56 8.58 -11.93 -3.51
N LYS A 57 8.95 -13.10 -4.04
CA LYS A 57 10.25 -13.75 -3.79
C LYS A 57 11.45 -12.92 -4.25
N LEU A 58 11.27 -12.04 -5.23
CA LEU A 58 12.31 -11.09 -5.66
C LEU A 58 12.34 -9.83 -4.76
N SER A 59 11.23 -9.52 -4.11
CA SER A 59 11.07 -8.37 -3.20
C SER A 59 11.51 -8.68 -1.76
N PHE A 60 11.52 -9.96 -1.39
CA PHE A 60 12.04 -10.49 -0.14
C PHE A 60 12.96 -11.67 -0.46
N PRO A 61 14.30 -11.55 -0.32
CA PRO A 61 15.17 -12.70 -0.44
C PRO A 61 14.91 -13.63 0.74
N LEU A 62 14.10 -14.67 0.54
CA LEU A 62 14.04 -15.78 1.47
C LEU A 62 15.30 -16.63 1.24
N PRO A 63 16.21 -16.76 2.23
CA PRO A 63 17.40 -17.56 2.07
C PRO A 63 17.05 -19.02 2.38
N TYR A 64 16.36 -19.72 1.47
CA TYR A 64 16.18 -21.16 1.63
C TYR A 64 16.32 -21.89 0.28
N SER A 65 17.55 -21.97 -0.21
CA SER A 65 18.05 -23.21 -0.85
C SER A 65 19.59 -23.26 -0.73
N PRO A 66 20.20 -24.33 -0.19
CA PRO A 66 21.66 -24.43 -0.06
C PRO A 66 22.41 -24.72 -1.37
N LEU A 67 21.76 -24.70 -2.53
CA LEU A 67 22.36 -25.21 -3.78
C LEU A 67 22.39 -24.22 -4.95
N GLN A 68 22.11 -22.92 -4.75
CA GLN A 68 22.20 -21.92 -5.82
C GLN A 68 23.30 -20.86 -5.61
N LEU A 69 24.38 -21.18 -4.88
CA LEU A 69 25.54 -20.30 -4.83
C LEU A 69 26.36 -20.27 -6.14
N SER A 70 26.03 -21.10 -7.14
CA SER A 70 26.84 -21.28 -8.35
C SER A 70 26.22 -20.75 -9.65
N LEU A 71 25.03 -20.14 -9.66
CA LEU A 71 24.38 -19.75 -10.94
C LEU A 71 23.72 -18.37 -11.02
N SER A 72 24.41 -17.31 -10.59
CA SER A 72 24.03 -15.95 -11.00
C SER A 72 25.24 -15.04 -11.25
N LEU A 73 26.10 -15.47 -12.16
CA LEU A 73 26.83 -14.55 -13.04
C LEU A 73 25.87 -14.18 -14.18
N THR A 74 25.15 -13.06 -14.08
CA THR A 74 24.78 -12.18 -15.21
C THR A 74 23.87 -11.03 -14.76
N HIS A 75 24.11 -9.88 -15.41
CA HIS A 75 23.41 -8.59 -15.40
C HIS A 75 23.65 -7.62 -14.23
N THR A 76 24.61 -6.75 -14.51
CA THR A 76 25.03 -5.52 -13.85
C THR A 76 23.96 -4.43 -13.96
N HIS A 77 23.11 -4.29 -12.94
CA HIS A 77 22.51 -3.01 -12.50
C HIS A 77 21.81 -3.13 -11.13
N THR A 78 21.57 -4.35 -10.64
CA THR A 78 20.94 -4.66 -9.34
C THR A 78 21.94 -4.95 -8.22
N LYS A 79 23.25 -4.81 -8.48
CA LYS A 79 24.32 -5.28 -7.60
C LYS A 79 24.52 -4.44 -6.34
N ASP A 80 24.19 -3.15 -6.37
CA ASP A 80 24.48 -2.25 -5.23
C ASP A 80 23.24 -1.93 -4.40
N MET A 81 22.03 -1.95 -4.98
CA MET A 81 20.80 -1.61 -4.23
C MET A 81 20.27 -2.77 -3.37
N LEU A 82 20.40 -4.01 -3.84
CA LEU A 82 19.91 -5.20 -3.13
C LEU A 82 20.70 -5.49 -1.84
N PRO A 83 22.04 -5.41 -1.81
CA PRO A 83 22.79 -5.52 -0.57
C PRO A 83 22.44 -4.41 0.41
N THR A 84 22.23 -3.17 -0.04
CA THR A 84 21.94 -2.04 0.87
C THR A 84 20.57 -2.17 1.54
N MET A 85 19.54 -2.61 0.81
CA MET A 85 18.21 -2.80 1.40
C MET A 85 18.20 -3.98 2.36
N TYR A 86 18.88 -5.08 2.00
CA TYR A 86 19.06 -6.23 2.89
C TYR A 86 19.86 -5.85 4.13
N LEU A 87 20.98 -5.13 3.99
CA LEU A 87 21.80 -4.66 5.09
C LEU A 87 20.99 -3.77 6.02
N SER A 88 20.29 -2.76 5.49
CA SER A 88 19.43 -1.88 6.28
C SER A 88 18.33 -2.64 7.03
N CYS A 89 17.67 -3.62 6.40
CA CYS A 89 16.68 -4.47 7.06
C CYS A 89 17.31 -5.39 8.11
N SER A 90 18.47 -5.99 7.82
CA SER A 90 19.16 -6.93 8.72
C SER A 90 19.76 -6.23 9.93
N GLU A 91 20.29 -5.03 9.77
CA GLU A 91 20.81 -4.18 10.85
C GLU A 91 19.66 -3.75 11.77
N MET A 92 18.57 -3.26 11.19
CA MET A 92 17.34 -2.91 11.92
C MET A 92 16.81 -4.10 12.73
N VAL A 93 16.67 -5.28 12.11
CA VAL A 93 16.21 -6.49 12.80
C VAL A 93 17.19 -6.94 13.88
N SER A 94 18.50 -6.80 13.66
CA SER A 94 19.52 -7.13 14.66
C SER A 94 19.48 -6.19 15.86
N GLU A 95 19.25 -4.88 15.64
CA GLU A 95 19.03 -3.92 16.73
C GLU A 95 17.77 -4.27 17.53
N TRP A 96 16.67 -4.63 16.86
CA TRP A 96 15.44 -5.06 17.53
C TRP A 96 15.67 -6.31 18.37
N GLN A 97 16.39 -7.30 17.83
CA GLN A 97 16.70 -8.54 18.53
C GLN A 97 17.60 -8.31 19.75
N MET A 98 18.52 -7.34 19.69
CA MET A 98 19.34 -6.92 20.83
C MET A 98 18.52 -6.24 21.94
N LEU A 99 17.52 -5.42 21.57
CA LEU A 99 16.61 -4.78 22.53
C LEU A 99 15.71 -5.80 23.22
N VAL A 100 15.19 -6.78 22.47
CA VAL A 100 14.37 -7.87 23.01
C VAL A 100 15.19 -8.81 23.90
N SER A 101 16.45 -9.11 23.53
CA SER A 101 17.33 -9.98 24.31
C SER A 101 17.68 -9.43 25.71
N LYS A 102 17.65 -8.10 25.89
CA LYS A 102 17.92 -7.46 27.20
C LYS A 102 16.72 -7.48 28.15
N GLN A 103 15.50 -7.41 27.61
CA GLN A 103 14.27 -7.24 28.40
C GLN A 103 13.32 -8.45 28.34
N GLY A 104 13.66 -9.49 27.57
CA GLY A 104 12.80 -10.63 27.27
C GLY A 104 11.70 -10.30 26.24
N SER A 105 10.96 -9.23 26.48
CA SER A 105 10.01 -8.63 25.54
C SER A 105 9.95 -7.12 25.76
N CYS A 106 9.91 -6.33 24.69
CA CYS A 106 9.71 -4.89 24.78
C CYS A 106 8.75 -4.40 23.69
N GLU A 107 7.98 -3.35 23.99
CA GLU A 107 7.23 -2.60 23.00
C GLU A 107 8.20 -1.64 22.29
N LEU A 108 8.35 -1.82 20.97
CA LEU A 108 9.33 -1.08 20.16
C LEU A 108 8.61 -0.26 19.09
N ASP A 109 8.83 1.05 19.10
CA ASP A 109 8.39 1.92 18.00
C ASP A 109 9.28 1.69 16.77
N VAL A 110 8.80 0.86 15.84
CA VAL A 110 9.51 0.52 14.61
C VAL A 110 9.46 1.64 13.56
N TRP A 111 8.69 2.70 13.79
CA TRP A 111 8.42 3.75 12.81
C TRP A 111 9.67 4.53 12.33
N PRO A 112 10.65 4.87 13.18
CA PRO A 112 11.86 5.57 12.74
C PRO A 112 12.65 4.78 11.70
N TYR A 113 12.60 3.46 11.77
CA TYR A 113 13.34 2.55 10.91
C TYR A 113 12.69 2.34 9.52
N LEU A 114 11.40 2.65 9.40
CA LEU A 114 10.62 2.54 8.14
C LEU A 114 10.66 3.83 7.30
N GLN A 115 11.34 4.89 7.76
CA GLN A 115 11.36 6.22 7.11
C GLN A 115 12.36 6.36 5.94
N SER A 116 12.98 5.27 5.49
CA SER A 116 14.08 5.27 4.52
C SER A 116 13.68 5.61 3.07
N TYR A 117 12.39 5.69 2.74
CA TYR A 117 11.93 6.10 1.41
C TYR A 117 11.74 7.63 1.32
N GLU A 118 12.77 8.34 0.87
CA GLU A 118 12.73 9.80 0.69
C GLU A 118 11.56 10.26 -0.18
N GLN A 119 11.28 9.55 -1.29
CA GLN A 119 10.19 9.89 -2.21
C GLN A 119 8.79 9.74 -1.58
N GLY A 120 8.64 8.86 -0.58
CA GLY A 120 7.37 8.60 0.11
C GLY A 120 7.22 9.30 1.47
N ARG A 121 8.30 9.87 2.02
CA ARG A 121 8.34 10.41 3.40
C ARG A 121 7.20 11.39 3.69
N ARG A 122 6.90 12.29 2.75
CA ARG A 122 5.81 13.27 2.93
C ARG A 122 4.44 12.59 3.03
N ILE A 123 4.18 11.56 2.24
CA ILE A 123 2.93 10.80 2.27
C ILE A 123 2.75 10.13 3.64
N PHE A 124 3.80 9.49 4.16
CA PHE A 124 3.75 8.84 5.47
C PHE A 124 3.49 9.83 6.62
N GLN A 125 4.15 10.99 6.62
CA GLN A 125 3.91 12.04 7.62
C GLN A 125 2.47 12.53 7.60
N LEU A 126 1.92 12.75 6.39
CA LEU A 126 0.54 13.18 6.20
C LEU A 126 -0.46 12.11 6.63
N GLN A 127 -0.22 10.85 6.28
CA GLN A 127 -1.05 9.72 6.72
C GLN A 127 -1.05 9.55 8.23
N ARG A 128 0.11 9.72 8.90
CA ARG A 128 0.19 9.73 10.36
C ARG A 128 -0.70 10.81 10.97
N GLN A 129 -0.55 12.05 10.51
CA GLN A 129 -1.37 13.16 11.00
C GLN A 129 -2.87 12.90 10.73
N GLN A 130 -3.19 12.30 9.58
CA GLN A 130 -4.56 11.95 9.24
C GLN A 130 -5.13 10.88 10.17
N ALA A 131 -4.35 9.85 10.51
CA ALA A 131 -4.73 8.80 11.45
C ALA A 131 -5.00 9.35 12.85
N GLU A 132 -4.14 10.25 13.35
CA GLU A 132 -4.32 10.93 14.64
C GLU A 132 -5.63 11.75 14.67
N LEU A 133 -5.92 12.52 13.61
CA LEU A 133 -7.16 13.29 13.53
C LEU A 133 -8.40 12.39 13.42
N ALA A 134 -8.28 11.27 12.71
CA ALA A 134 -9.35 10.32 12.46
C ALA A 134 -9.68 9.44 13.68
N HIS A 135 -8.68 9.07 14.48
CA HIS A 135 -8.84 8.19 15.65
C HIS A 135 -10.00 8.65 16.55
N HIS A 136 -10.02 9.92 16.90
CA HIS A 136 -11.09 10.51 17.71
C HIS A 136 -12.47 10.51 17.04
N LEU A 137 -12.53 10.59 15.71
CA LEU A 137 -13.80 10.61 14.96
C LEU A 137 -14.33 9.20 14.73
N LEU A 138 -13.45 8.20 14.64
CA LEU A 138 -13.80 6.79 14.53
C LEU A 138 -14.22 6.19 15.88
N GLN A 139 -13.67 6.72 16.98
CA GLN A 139 -14.09 6.36 18.35
C GLN A 139 -15.36 7.08 18.82
N SER A 140 -15.79 8.12 18.09
CA SER A 140 -16.99 8.89 18.42
C SER A 140 -18.23 8.26 17.79
N PHE A 141 -19.38 8.33 18.49
CA PHE A 141 -20.66 7.93 17.92
C PHE A 141 -20.96 8.73 16.64
N TYR A 142 -21.28 8.03 15.57
CA TYR A 142 -21.65 8.66 14.30
C TYR A 142 -22.99 9.40 14.45
N ILE A 143 -22.95 10.73 14.37
CA ILE A 143 -24.15 11.57 14.28
C ILE A 143 -24.38 11.96 12.81
N PRO A 144 -25.46 11.46 12.17
CA PRO A 144 -25.83 11.87 10.83
C PRO A 144 -25.90 13.40 10.71
N GLY A 145 -25.26 13.97 9.69
CA GLY A 145 -25.22 15.43 9.45
C GLY A 145 -23.93 16.15 9.89
N TRP A 146 -23.10 15.55 10.74
CA TRP A 146 -21.81 16.13 11.15
C TRP A 146 -20.82 16.36 9.99
N ARG A 147 -21.02 15.67 8.85
CA ARG A 147 -20.25 15.90 7.62
C ARG A 147 -20.37 17.32 7.07
N PHE A 148 -21.44 18.03 7.40
CA PHE A 148 -21.72 19.39 6.95
C PHE A 148 -21.25 20.45 7.93
N LEU A 149 -20.89 20.07 9.16
CA LEU A 149 -20.38 20.99 10.16
C LEU A 149 -18.90 21.32 9.84
N PRO A 150 -18.55 22.58 9.50
CA PRO A 150 -17.20 22.93 9.08
C PRO A 150 -16.23 23.01 10.27
N SER A 151 -15.88 21.89 10.88
CA SER A 151 -14.88 21.87 11.96
C SER A 151 -13.47 22.11 11.41
N LYS A 152 -12.59 22.74 12.22
CA LYS A 152 -11.17 22.93 11.88
C LYS A 152 -10.49 21.58 11.54
N ARG A 153 -10.88 20.52 12.25
CA ARG A 153 -10.39 19.15 12.06
C ARG A 153 -10.78 18.57 10.71
N ILE A 154 -12.06 18.67 10.32
CA ILE A 154 -12.54 18.17 9.01
C ILE A 154 -11.86 18.96 7.87
N LYS A 155 -11.70 20.28 8.02
CA LYS A 155 -10.95 21.10 7.03
C LYS A 155 -9.50 20.64 6.91
N ARG A 156 -8.81 20.36 8.03
CA ARG A 156 -7.43 19.84 8.02
C ARG A 156 -7.34 18.46 7.36
N MET A 157 -8.25 17.54 7.68
CA MET A 157 -8.28 16.21 7.04
C MET A 157 -8.48 16.30 5.53
N LYS A 158 -9.38 17.17 5.06
CA LYS A 158 -9.56 17.42 3.61
C LYS A 158 -8.32 18.05 2.96
N ALA A 159 -7.60 18.92 3.66
CA ALA A 159 -6.35 19.49 3.15
C ALA A 159 -5.26 18.42 3.03
N ILE A 160 -5.09 17.58 4.07
CA ILE A 160 -4.15 16.45 4.06
C ILE A 160 -4.47 15.49 2.92
N PHE A 161 -5.75 15.11 2.75
CA PHE A 161 -6.18 14.23 1.66
C PHE A 161 -5.75 14.76 0.29
N ARG A 162 -5.98 16.05 0.02
CA ARG A 162 -5.56 16.70 -1.24
C ARG A 162 -4.05 16.69 -1.40
N GLU A 163 -3.30 16.93 -0.33
CA GLU A 163 -1.85 16.92 -0.36
C GLU A 163 -1.28 15.53 -0.65
N VAL A 164 -1.82 14.49 -0.01
CA VAL A 164 -1.46 13.09 -0.30
C VAL A 164 -1.75 12.75 -1.76
N GLN A 165 -2.92 13.12 -2.29
CA GLN A 165 -3.26 12.89 -3.70
C GLN A 165 -2.27 13.58 -4.65
N ASN A 166 -1.84 14.81 -4.33
CA ASN A 166 -0.86 15.54 -5.14
C ASN A 166 0.52 14.89 -5.08
N CYS A 167 0.97 14.45 -3.89
CA CYS A 167 2.23 13.73 -3.75
C CYS A 167 2.23 12.41 -4.56
N VAL A 168 1.18 11.60 -4.41
CA VAL A 168 1.03 10.33 -5.16
C VAL A 168 0.99 10.59 -6.66
N ARG A 169 0.24 11.60 -7.12
CA ARG A 169 0.18 11.98 -8.53
C ARG A 169 1.55 12.40 -9.07
N SER A 170 2.33 13.16 -8.30
CA SER A 170 3.69 13.54 -8.71
C SER A 170 4.59 12.32 -8.90
N ILE A 171 4.49 11.32 -8.02
CA ILE A 171 5.25 10.06 -8.15
C ILE A 171 4.82 9.29 -9.40
N ILE A 172 3.51 9.21 -9.67
CA ILE A 172 2.96 8.57 -10.86
C ILE A 172 3.47 9.26 -12.13
N ASN A 173 3.31 10.59 -12.23
CA ASN A 173 3.71 11.34 -13.41
C ASN A 173 5.20 11.18 -13.73
N LYS A 174 6.07 11.28 -12.72
CA LYS A 174 7.52 11.04 -12.89
C LYS A 174 7.81 9.64 -13.44
N ARG A 175 7.03 8.64 -13.02
CA ARG A 175 7.19 7.26 -13.49
C ARG A 175 6.68 7.07 -14.91
N GLU A 176 5.58 7.73 -15.26
CA GLU A 176 5.04 7.73 -16.62
C GLU A 176 6.01 8.41 -17.60
N GLU A 177 6.55 9.58 -17.25
CA GLU A 177 7.57 10.29 -18.02
C GLU A 177 8.81 9.42 -18.27
N ALA A 178 9.39 8.83 -17.21
CA ALA A 178 10.55 7.93 -17.34
C ALA A 178 10.28 6.77 -18.32
N ARG A 179 9.05 6.24 -18.29
CA ARG A 179 8.62 5.15 -19.16
C ARG A 179 8.46 5.58 -20.62
N GLU A 180 8.04 6.81 -20.89
CA GLU A 180 8.03 7.38 -22.24
C GLU A 180 9.45 7.51 -22.81
N PHE A 181 10.44 7.79 -21.96
CA PHE A 181 11.86 7.78 -22.31
C PHE A 181 12.48 6.37 -22.42
N GLY A 182 11.68 5.31 -22.30
CA GLY A 182 12.12 3.92 -22.44
C GLY A 182 12.64 3.28 -21.16
N GLU A 183 12.57 3.95 -20.02
CA GLU A 183 12.91 3.35 -18.72
C GLU A 183 11.77 2.44 -18.25
N SER A 184 11.96 1.12 -18.38
CA SER A 184 11.05 0.16 -17.77
C SER A 184 11.42 -0.07 -16.31
N SER A 185 10.46 0.09 -15.41
CA SER A 185 10.62 -0.26 -14.00
C SER A 185 9.71 -1.43 -13.65
N ASP A 186 10.32 -2.50 -13.12
CA ASP A 186 9.64 -3.70 -12.64
C ASP A 186 9.21 -3.58 -11.16
N ASP A 187 9.25 -2.38 -10.58
CA ASP A 187 8.72 -2.15 -9.24
C ASP A 187 7.19 -2.20 -9.20
N LEU A 188 6.64 -2.23 -7.97
CA LEU A 188 5.19 -2.34 -7.75
C LEU A 188 4.40 -1.30 -8.56
N LEU A 189 4.86 -0.05 -8.59
CA LEU A 189 4.17 1.02 -9.30
C LEU A 189 4.27 0.83 -10.82
N GLY A 190 5.46 0.50 -11.33
CA GLY A 190 5.66 0.22 -12.76
C GLY A 190 4.81 -0.94 -13.26
N MET A 191 4.71 -2.02 -12.48
CA MET A 191 3.81 -3.14 -12.74
C MET A 191 2.35 -2.71 -12.75
N MET A 192 1.87 -2.02 -11.71
CA MET A 192 0.48 -1.55 -11.64
C MET A 192 0.10 -0.65 -12.81
N LEU A 193 1.00 0.26 -13.24
CA LEU A 193 0.79 1.11 -14.41
C LEU A 193 0.71 0.28 -15.71
N LYS A 194 1.57 -0.73 -15.87
CA LYS A 194 1.55 -1.63 -17.03
C LYS A 194 0.22 -2.37 -17.14
N TYR A 195 -0.22 -3.03 -16.06
CA TYR A 195 -1.48 -3.77 -16.07
C TYR A 195 -2.70 -2.86 -16.23
N ASN A 196 -2.65 -1.64 -15.70
CA ASN A 196 -3.72 -0.66 -15.92
C ASN A 196 -3.83 -0.26 -17.40
N LEU A 197 -2.70 -0.06 -18.10
CA LEU A 197 -2.70 0.24 -19.54
C LEU A 197 -3.23 -0.94 -20.37
N GLU A 198 -2.88 -2.17 -20.02
CA GLU A 198 -3.40 -3.39 -20.66
C GLU A 198 -4.92 -3.50 -20.48
N GLU A 199 -5.42 -3.32 -19.24
CA GLU A 199 -6.85 -3.32 -18.93
C GLU A 199 -7.62 -2.23 -19.70
N ILE A 200 -7.04 -1.03 -19.87
CA ILE A 200 -7.63 0.05 -20.67
C ILE A 200 -7.70 -0.34 -22.15
N LYS A 201 -6.67 -1.00 -22.71
CA LYS A 201 -6.68 -1.46 -24.10
C LYS A 201 -7.72 -2.55 -24.36
N GLU A 202 -7.84 -3.52 -23.45
CA GLU A 202 -8.80 -4.62 -23.56
C GLU A 202 -10.26 -4.14 -23.47
N HIS A 203 -10.55 -3.18 -22.60
CA HIS A 203 -11.93 -2.71 -22.35
C HIS A 203 -12.28 -1.37 -23.02
N GLY A 204 -11.30 -0.63 -23.54
CA GLY A 204 -11.49 0.62 -24.29
C GLY A 204 -11.99 0.40 -25.72
N ASN A 205 -11.61 -0.71 -26.35
CA ASN A 205 -12.03 -1.07 -27.71
C ASN A 205 -13.50 -1.57 -27.82
N ASN A 206 -14.19 -1.75 -26.69
CA ASN A 206 -15.58 -2.24 -26.65
C ASN A 206 -16.64 -1.11 -26.58
N LYS A 207 -16.25 0.15 -26.82
CA LYS A 207 -17.19 1.29 -26.86
C LYS A 207 -17.50 1.80 -28.28
N ASP A 208 -16.86 1.24 -29.30
CA ASP A 208 -17.03 1.62 -30.70
C ASP A 208 -17.62 0.49 -31.58
N ALA A 209 -18.39 -0.43 -30.99
CA ALA A 209 -19.12 -1.48 -31.70
C ALA A 209 -20.61 -1.52 -31.30
#